data_AF-A0A7R9W3R7-F1
#
_entry.id   AF-A0A7R9W3R7-F1
#
_cell.length_a   1.000
_cell.length_b   1.000
_cell.length_c   1.000
_cell.angle_alpha   90.00
_cell.angle_beta   90.00
_cell.angle_gamma   90.00
#
_symmetry.space_group_name_H-M   'P 1'
#
loop_
_entity.id
_entity.type
_entity.pdbx_description
1 polymer ?
#
loop_
_entity_poly.entity_id
_entity_poly.type
_entity_poly.pdbx_seq_one_letter_code
_entity_poly.pdbx_strand_id
1 'polypeptide(L)'
;TRSLQWIRVRSDDTRKQASSRGKEFELLDSPGIIPAHMVDQSDALLLAACNSVGDGAYDNQAVAAYLCEWIKALHLMGKGEQAAPRWREECVRRYGFDPLEKRPVSEIGAGARGMPGQRGQEDDEDEEEEMRAITGEDMLFLVADSKCRGNPEDAARKILQDFRTGRMGPVALQLAPRTAEDGGQTKVDVRKSAADALGRDVVERAARSAEDRRREEREERDRRGEGG
;
A
#
# COMPACT_ATOMS: atom_id res chain seq x y z
N THR A 1 14.34 -30.71 -5.28
CA THR A 1 14.05 -29.34 -5.74
C THR A 1 13.47 -29.45 -7.14
N ARG A 2 12.32 -28.83 -7.39
CA ARG A 2 11.69 -28.86 -8.72
C ARG A 2 12.56 -28.02 -9.66
N SER A 3 12.89 -28.52 -10.86
CA SER A 3 13.71 -27.79 -11.82
C SER A 3 12.93 -26.60 -12.38
N LEU A 4 13.56 -25.42 -12.42
CA LEU A 4 13.00 -24.20 -13.03
C LEU A 4 12.62 -24.46 -14.49
N GLN A 5 11.41 -24.08 -14.90
CA GLN A 5 10.95 -24.22 -16.28
C GLN A 5 10.67 -22.86 -16.91
N TRP A 6 10.99 -22.74 -18.19
CA TRP A 6 10.60 -21.59 -19.01
C TRP A 6 9.26 -21.86 -19.67
N ILE A 7 8.28 -21.01 -19.42
CA ILE A 7 6.95 -21.07 -20.00
C ILE A 7 6.89 -20.08 -21.16
N ARG A 8 6.64 -20.57 -22.38
CA ARG A 8 6.37 -19.73 -23.55
C ARG A 8 4.94 -19.22 -23.51
N VAL A 9 4.77 -17.91 -23.62
CA VAL A 9 3.48 -17.24 -23.73
C VAL A 9 3.35 -16.66 -25.14
N ARG A 10 2.30 -17.07 -25.84
CA ARG A 10 1.94 -16.60 -27.19
C ARG A 10 0.68 -15.74 -27.11
N SER A 11 0.70 -14.57 -27.73
CA SER A 11 -0.52 -13.77 -27.93
C SER A 11 -1.30 -14.37 -29.10
N ASP A 12 -2.44 -15.01 -28.84
CA ASP A 12 -3.37 -15.43 -29.88
C ASP A 12 -4.15 -14.20 -30.38
N ASP A 13 -3.55 -13.45 -31.30
CA ASP A 13 -4.25 -12.39 -32.03
C ASP A 13 -5.25 -13.03 -33.00
N THR A 14 -6.42 -13.40 -32.49
CA THR A 14 -7.58 -13.82 -33.27
C THR A 14 -8.24 -12.62 -33.98
N ARG A 15 -7.54 -12.03 -34.96
CA ARG A 15 -8.16 -11.41 -36.16
C ARG A 15 -7.10 -10.88 -37.13
N LYS A 16 -6.97 -11.60 -38.25
CA LYS A 16 -6.70 -11.10 -39.60
C LYS A 16 -6.06 -9.70 -39.69
N GLN A 17 -4.73 -9.62 -39.58
CA GLN A 17 -3.93 -8.71 -40.40
C GLN A 17 -2.46 -9.17 -40.41
N ALA A 18 -2.02 -9.64 -41.59
CA ALA A 18 -0.70 -10.19 -41.84
C ALA A 18 0.39 -9.11 -41.85
N SER A 19 0.77 -8.59 -40.68
CA SER A 19 1.97 -7.74 -40.56
C SER A 19 2.56 -7.61 -39.15
N SER A 20 1.92 -8.11 -38.09
CA SER A 20 2.49 -8.13 -36.75
C SER A 20 2.81 -9.57 -36.38
N ARG A 21 4.08 -10.00 -36.49
CA ARG A 21 4.56 -11.25 -35.86
C ARG A 21 4.13 -11.15 -34.38
N GLY A 22 3.17 -11.98 -33.96
CA GLY A 22 2.67 -11.98 -32.59
C GLY A 22 3.83 -12.06 -31.62
N LYS A 23 3.87 -11.14 -30.64
CA LYS A 23 4.97 -11.05 -29.66
C LYS A 23 4.95 -12.31 -28.79
N GLU A 24 5.92 -13.20 -29.00
CA GLU A 24 6.16 -14.38 -28.15
C GLU A 24 7.20 -14.01 -27.08
N PHE A 25 6.94 -14.33 -25.81
CA PHE A 25 7.87 -14.11 -24.71
C PHE A 25 7.91 -15.31 -23.75
N GLU A 26 9.03 -15.50 -23.07
CA GLU A 26 9.25 -16.60 -22.12
C GLU A 26 9.27 -16.05 -20.70
N LEU A 27 8.50 -16.69 -19.80
CA LEU A 27 8.51 -16.40 -18.36
C LEU A 27 9.10 -17.57 -17.61
N LEU A 28 9.94 -17.27 -16.62
CA LEU A 28 10.38 -18.28 -15.66
C LEU A 28 9.18 -18.66 -14.78
N ASP A 29 8.98 -19.96 -14.53
CA ASP A 29 7.85 -20.47 -13.73
C ASP A 29 7.93 -20.17 -12.23
N SER A 30 9.05 -19.59 -11.78
CA SER A 30 9.31 -19.28 -10.38
C SER A 30 9.52 -17.79 -10.18
N PRO A 31 8.73 -17.13 -9.31
CA PRO A 31 8.93 -15.72 -9.02
C PRO A 31 10.23 -15.53 -8.21
N GLY A 32 10.97 -14.46 -8.50
CA GLY A 32 12.05 -14.02 -7.63
C GLY A 32 11.49 -13.46 -6.34
N ILE A 33 11.88 -14.01 -5.19
CA ILE A 33 11.50 -13.48 -3.87
C ILE A 33 12.55 -12.45 -3.47
N ILE A 34 12.14 -11.17 -3.37
CA ILE A 34 12.99 -10.08 -2.87
C ILE A 34 12.58 -9.80 -1.43
N PRO A 35 13.45 -10.02 -0.44
CA PRO A 35 13.16 -9.67 0.95
C PRO A 35 12.95 -8.17 1.11
N ALA A 36 11.99 -7.75 1.93
CA ALA A 36 11.82 -6.35 2.29
C ALA A 36 13.01 -5.88 3.15
N HIS A 37 13.66 -4.80 2.74
CA HIS A 37 14.69 -4.13 3.55
C HIS A 37 14.04 -2.95 4.28
N MET A 38 13.65 -3.15 5.54
CA MET A 38 12.96 -2.15 6.36
C MET A 38 13.98 -1.33 7.17
N VAL A 39 14.24 -0.09 6.78
CA VAL A 39 15.08 0.86 7.55
C VAL A 39 14.24 1.67 8.52
N ASP A 40 12.98 1.91 8.17
CA ASP A 40 12.02 2.71 8.95
C ASP A 40 10.93 1.82 9.55
N GLN A 41 10.65 2.05 10.84
CA GLN A 41 9.57 1.38 11.56
C GLN A 41 8.18 1.81 11.06
N SER A 42 8.07 3.03 10.52
CA SER A 42 6.81 3.54 9.96
C SER A 42 6.35 2.72 8.74
N ASP A 43 7.29 2.36 7.85
CA ASP A 43 7.04 1.49 6.70
C ASP A 43 6.66 0.07 7.13
N ALA A 44 7.24 -0.43 8.23
CA ALA A 44 6.88 -1.74 8.78
C ALA A 44 5.42 -1.78 9.26
N LEU A 45 4.93 -0.70 9.88
CA LEU A 45 3.52 -0.58 10.30
C LEU A 45 2.57 -0.52 9.09
N LEU A 46 2.95 0.17 8.00
CA LEU A 46 2.15 0.19 6.77
C LEU A 46 2.12 -1.18 6.09
N LEU A 47 3.25 -1.91 6.09
CA LEU A 47 3.31 -3.29 5.59
C LEU A 47 2.44 -4.23 6.45
N ALA A 48 2.41 -4.04 7.76
CA ALA A 48 1.52 -4.77 8.66
C ALA A 48 0.05 -4.46 8.36
N ALA A 49 -0.32 -3.20 8.15
CA ALA A 49 -1.67 -2.83 7.74
C ALA A 49 -2.09 -3.54 6.44
N CYS A 50 -1.18 -3.64 5.47
CA CYS A 50 -1.35 -4.34 4.19
C CYS A 50 -1.27 -5.89 4.27
N ASN A 51 -1.12 -6.47 5.47
CA ASN A 51 -0.95 -7.92 5.67
C ASN A 51 0.25 -8.51 4.89
N SER A 52 1.30 -7.71 4.70
CA SER A 52 2.51 -8.10 3.93
C SER A 52 3.67 -8.59 4.82
N VAL A 53 3.42 -8.69 6.14
CA VAL A 53 4.30 -9.29 7.15
C VAL A 53 3.49 -10.28 7.99
N GLY A 54 4.17 -11.19 8.70
CA GLY A 54 3.51 -12.26 9.46
C GLY A 54 2.59 -11.74 10.57
N ASP A 55 1.45 -12.41 10.76
CA ASP A 55 0.34 -11.96 11.63
C ASP A 55 0.69 -11.87 13.13
N GLY A 56 1.76 -12.57 13.56
CA GLY A 56 2.27 -12.50 14.94
C GLY A 56 3.40 -11.49 15.15
N ALA A 57 3.78 -10.73 14.11
CA ALA A 57 4.91 -9.81 14.17
C ALA A 57 4.52 -8.39 14.61
N TYR A 58 3.22 -8.10 14.78
CA TYR A 58 2.71 -6.78 15.10
C TYR A 58 1.51 -6.84 16.04
N ASP A 59 1.27 -5.75 16.77
CA ASP A 59 0.05 -5.55 17.57
C ASP A 59 -1.06 -4.95 16.70
N ASN A 60 -2.23 -5.60 16.69
CA ASN A 60 -3.38 -5.16 15.89
C ASN A 60 -3.86 -3.77 16.30
N GLN A 61 -3.89 -3.47 17.59
CA GLN A 61 -4.40 -2.20 18.11
C GLN A 61 -3.49 -1.05 17.68
N ALA A 62 -2.18 -1.19 17.89
CA ALA A 62 -1.20 -0.22 17.44
C ALA A 62 -1.23 0.00 15.91
N VAL A 63 -1.29 -1.06 15.11
CA VAL A 63 -1.33 -0.95 13.65
C VAL A 63 -2.63 -0.30 13.16
N ALA A 64 -3.77 -0.65 13.76
CA ALA A 64 -5.07 -0.06 13.41
C ALA A 64 -5.13 1.43 13.77
N ALA A 65 -4.68 1.80 14.97
CA ALA A 65 -4.60 3.19 15.39
C ALA A 65 -3.67 4.00 14.47
N TYR A 66 -2.47 3.46 14.18
CA TYR A 66 -1.52 4.10 13.27
C TYR A 66 -2.08 4.26 11.86
N LEU A 67 -2.76 3.25 11.31
CA LEU A 67 -3.41 3.32 10.00
C LEU A 67 -4.45 4.46 9.94
N CYS A 68 -5.32 4.55 10.94
CA CYS A 68 -6.33 5.61 11.03
C CYS A 68 -5.69 7.00 11.15
N GLU A 69 -4.66 7.13 12.00
CA GLU A 69 -3.91 8.38 12.16
C GLU A 69 -3.20 8.77 10.87
N TRP A 70 -2.61 7.81 10.15
CA TRP A 70 -1.91 8.03 8.88
C TRP A 70 -2.86 8.52 7.79
N ILE A 71 -4.03 7.88 7.62
CA ILE A 71 -5.02 8.32 6.62
C ILE A 71 -5.58 9.70 6.99
N LYS A 72 -5.80 9.97 8.28
CA LYS A 72 -6.18 11.31 8.76
C LYS A 72 -5.10 12.34 8.39
N ALA A 73 -3.83 12.05 8.63
CA ALA A 73 -2.72 12.94 8.29
C ALA A 73 -2.68 13.24 6.78
N LEU A 74 -2.95 12.25 5.91
CA LEU A 74 -3.06 12.47 4.47
C LEU A 74 -4.18 13.46 4.10
N HIS A 75 -5.32 13.41 4.80
CA HIS A 75 -6.39 14.39 4.60
C HIS A 75 -6.00 15.78 5.08
N LEU A 76 -5.38 15.89 6.27
CA LEU A 76 -4.92 17.16 6.83
C LEU A 76 -3.82 17.81 5.97
N MET A 77 -2.99 17.01 5.30
CA MET A 77 -1.99 17.47 4.32
C MET A 77 -2.61 17.87 2.96
N GLY A 78 -3.93 17.85 2.80
CA GLY A 78 -4.61 18.15 1.54
C GLY A 78 -4.44 17.08 0.46
N LYS A 79 -3.98 15.87 0.84
CA LYS A 79 -3.79 14.73 -0.08
C LYS A 79 -4.90 13.68 0.03
N GLY A 80 -5.95 13.94 0.82
CA GLY A 80 -7.07 13.03 1.07
C GLY A 80 -7.78 12.58 -0.21
N GLU A 81 -8.04 13.49 -1.15
CA GLU A 81 -8.68 13.16 -2.43
C GLU A 81 -7.85 12.19 -3.30
N GLN A 82 -6.52 12.29 -3.22
CA GLN A 82 -5.61 11.45 -4.00
C GLN A 82 -5.36 10.11 -3.29
N ALA A 83 -5.22 10.13 -1.96
CA ALA A 83 -4.89 8.96 -1.18
C ALA A 83 -6.12 8.12 -0.82
N ALA A 84 -7.22 8.74 -0.41
CA ALA A 84 -8.33 8.08 0.28
C ALA A 84 -9.67 8.84 0.11
N PRO A 85 -10.16 9.05 -1.13
CA PRO A 85 -11.26 9.97 -1.43
C PRO A 85 -12.59 9.63 -0.77
N ARG A 86 -12.84 8.35 -0.46
CA ARG A 86 -14.10 7.89 0.17
C ARG A 86 -13.96 7.50 1.64
N TRP A 87 -12.77 7.67 2.22
CA TRP A 87 -12.51 7.16 3.57
C TRP A 87 -13.35 7.87 4.63
N ARG A 88 -13.47 9.20 4.56
CA ARG A 88 -14.28 9.98 5.50
C ARG A 88 -15.76 9.57 5.46
N GLU A 89 -16.32 9.46 4.26
CA GLU A 89 -17.71 9.02 4.04
C GLU A 89 -17.94 7.60 4.56
N GLU A 90 -17.02 6.69 4.28
CA GLU A 90 -17.10 5.31 4.75
C GLU A 90 -16.94 5.20 6.26
N CYS A 91 -16.14 6.06 6.91
CA CYS A 91 -16.06 6.13 8.38
C CYS A 91 -17.40 6.55 8.98
N VAL A 92 -18.03 7.60 8.46
CA VAL A 92 -19.36 8.03 8.93
C VAL A 92 -20.39 6.93 8.69
N ARG A 93 -20.41 6.33 7.50
CA ARG A 93 -21.39 5.30 7.12
C ARG A 93 -21.23 3.99 7.90
N ARG A 94 -19.99 3.56 8.16
CA ARG A 94 -19.69 2.26 8.79
C ARG A 94 -19.50 2.35 10.28
N TYR A 95 -18.79 3.37 10.75
CA TYR A 95 -18.39 3.52 12.14
C TYR A 95 -19.23 4.56 12.89
N GLY A 96 -19.88 5.47 12.18
CA GLY A 96 -20.81 6.43 12.78
C GLY A 96 -20.14 7.67 13.37
N PHE A 97 -18.88 7.94 13.00
CA PHE A 97 -18.16 9.14 13.40
C PHE A 97 -17.41 9.75 12.21
N ASP A 98 -17.16 11.05 12.28
CA ASP A 98 -16.35 11.77 11.32
C ASP A 98 -14.89 11.85 11.83
N PRO A 99 -13.92 11.25 11.11
CA PRO A 99 -12.52 11.19 11.57
C PRO A 99 -11.79 12.54 11.54
N LEU A 100 -12.37 13.58 10.94
CA LEU A 100 -11.79 14.93 10.88
C LEU A 100 -12.47 15.93 11.83
N GLU A 101 -13.49 15.49 12.56
CA GLU A 101 -14.19 16.31 13.54
C GLU A 101 -13.27 16.62 14.73
N LYS A 102 -13.34 17.85 15.24
CA LYS A 102 -12.73 18.21 16.52
C LYS A 102 -13.77 18.00 17.62
N ARG A 103 -13.33 17.44 18.74
CA ARG A 103 -14.18 17.17 19.90
C ARG A 103 -13.58 17.80 21.15
N PRO A 104 -14.42 18.15 22.15
CA PRO A 104 -13.91 18.66 23.41
C PRO A 104 -13.06 17.59 24.10
N VAL A 105 -11.98 18.01 24.76
CA VAL A 105 -11.04 17.10 25.46
C VAL A 105 -11.75 16.18 26.46
N SER A 106 -12.86 16.64 27.06
CA SER A 106 -13.71 15.90 27.98
C SER A 106 -14.31 14.61 27.38
N GLU A 107 -14.59 14.59 26.07
CA GLU A 107 -15.15 13.42 25.37
C GLU A 107 -14.08 12.42 24.90
N ILE A 108 -12.86 12.90 24.67
CA ILE A 108 -11.78 12.10 24.07
C ILE A 108 -11.06 11.25 25.15
N GLY A 109 -11.07 11.68 26.41
CA GLY A 109 -10.39 11.04 27.55
C GLY A 109 -11.01 9.74 28.10
N ALA A 110 -11.70 8.92 27.29
CA ALA A 110 -12.35 7.69 27.75
C ALA A 110 -11.34 6.63 28.29
N GLY A 111 -10.06 6.72 27.93
CA GLY A 111 -8.99 5.87 28.49
C GLY A 111 -8.60 6.17 29.95
N ALA A 112 -9.07 7.27 30.52
CA ALA A 112 -8.84 7.67 31.92
C ALA A 112 -10.11 7.56 32.78
N ARG A 113 -11.12 6.78 32.38
CA ARG A 113 -12.30 6.49 33.21
C ARG A 113 -11.96 5.42 34.27
N GLY A 114 -11.06 5.78 35.18
CA GLY A 114 -10.68 5.00 36.34
C GLY A 114 -10.49 5.91 37.55
N MET A 115 -11.60 6.25 38.22
CA MET A 115 -11.76 6.52 39.67
C MET A 115 -12.95 7.47 39.90
N PRO A 116 -14.11 6.98 40.40
CA PRO A 116 -15.12 7.86 40.96
C PRO A 116 -14.71 8.19 42.40
N GLY A 117 -14.18 9.39 42.64
CA GLY A 117 -13.87 9.80 44.02
C GLY A 117 -13.27 11.19 44.17
N GLN A 118 -14.04 12.04 44.86
CA GLN A 118 -13.70 13.32 45.50
C GLN A 118 -13.77 14.55 44.57
N ARG A 119 -14.86 15.34 44.57
CA ARG A 119 -15.40 16.26 45.61
C ARG A 119 -14.80 17.65 45.45
N GLY A 120 -15.68 18.64 45.24
CA GLY A 120 -15.41 20.02 45.63
C GLY A 120 -15.76 21.03 44.56
N GLN A 121 -16.87 21.73 44.83
CA GLN A 121 -17.02 23.18 44.72
C GLN A 121 -16.93 23.81 43.31
N GLU A 122 -18.09 24.36 42.94
CA GLU A 122 -18.34 25.31 41.85
C GLU A 122 -17.38 26.49 41.96
N ASP A 123 -16.41 26.57 41.05
CA ASP A 123 -15.80 27.84 40.65
C ASP A 123 -16.11 28.01 39.16
N ASP A 124 -16.98 28.99 38.88
CA ASP A 124 -17.28 29.52 37.55
C ASP A 124 -16.01 30.21 37.00
N GLU A 125 -15.24 29.49 36.20
CA GLU A 125 -14.37 30.10 35.20
C GLU A 125 -14.79 29.54 33.84
N ASP A 126 -14.98 30.42 32.86
CA ASP A 126 -15.27 30.06 31.47
C ASP A 126 -14.11 29.19 30.92
N GLU A 127 -14.14 27.89 31.22
CA GLU A 127 -13.27 26.89 30.61
C GLU A 127 -13.70 26.79 29.14
N GLU A 128 -13.05 27.56 28.26
CA GLU A 128 -13.11 27.32 26.82
C GLU A 128 -12.65 25.88 26.57
N GLU A 129 -13.59 24.94 26.50
CA GLU A 129 -13.28 23.52 26.29
C GLU A 129 -12.39 23.39 25.05
N GLU A 130 -11.15 22.99 25.28
CA GLU A 130 -10.17 22.89 24.21
C GLU A 130 -10.64 21.83 23.20
N MET A 131 -10.86 22.26 21.95
CA MET A 131 -11.34 21.40 20.87
C MET A 131 -10.15 20.68 20.21
N ARG A 132 -9.96 19.40 20.52
CA ARG A 132 -8.86 18.59 20.01
C ARG A 132 -9.31 17.70 18.85
N ALA A 133 -8.43 17.50 17.88
CA ALA A 133 -8.66 16.53 16.81
C ALA A 133 -8.61 15.10 17.36
N ILE A 134 -9.55 14.25 16.93
CA ILE A 134 -9.62 12.82 17.26
C ILE A 134 -8.34 12.12 16.78
N THR A 135 -7.68 11.33 17.63
CA THR A 135 -6.52 10.50 17.24
C THR A 135 -6.91 9.13 16.75
N GLY A 136 -5.98 8.42 16.11
CA GLY A 136 -6.17 7.04 15.68
C GLY A 136 -6.56 6.08 16.81
N GLU A 137 -6.05 6.29 18.02
CA GLU A 137 -6.45 5.54 19.21
C GLU A 137 -7.91 5.84 19.59
N ASP A 138 -8.29 7.12 19.59
CA ASP A 138 -9.68 7.53 19.85
C ASP A 138 -10.63 6.92 18.82
N MET A 139 -10.24 6.90 17.54
CA MET A 139 -11.01 6.24 16.47
C MET A 139 -11.18 4.74 16.75
N LEU A 140 -10.13 4.06 17.21
CA LEU A 140 -10.19 2.65 17.57
C LEU A 140 -11.22 2.40 18.69
N PHE A 141 -11.20 3.21 19.75
CA PHE A 141 -12.17 3.11 20.85
C PHE A 141 -13.60 3.45 20.40
N LEU A 142 -13.79 4.45 19.53
CA LEU A 142 -15.10 4.76 18.95
C LEU A 142 -15.66 3.59 18.12
N VAL A 143 -14.81 2.88 17.37
CA VAL A 143 -15.22 1.64 16.68
C VAL A 143 -15.52 0.54 17.68
N ALA A 144 -14.73 0.42 18.76
CA ALA A 144 -14.92 -0.57 19.80
C ALA A 144 -16.30 -0.43 20.46
N ASP A 145 -16.65 0.78 20.89
CA ASP A 145 -17.93 1.06 21.53
C ASP A 145 -19.11 0.88 20.57
N SER A 146 -18.98 1.36 19.33
CA SER A 146 -20.08 1.34 18.36
C SER A 146 -20.34 -0.04 17.74
N LYS A 147 -19.30 -0.86 17.50
CA LYS A 147 -19.40 -2.10 16.72
C LYS A 147 -18.88 -3.35 17.41
N CYS A 148 -18.05 -3.22 18.45
CA CYS A 148 -17.34 -4.35 19.06
C CYS A 148 -17.57 -4.47 20.58
N ARG A 149 -18.68 -3.93 21.10
CA ARG A 149 -19.06 -4.03 22.53
C ARG A 149 -17.97 -3.52 23.49
N GLY A 150 -17.21 -2.52 23.07
CA GLY A 150 -16.10 -1.94 23.82
C GLY A 150 -14.79 -2.75 23.76
N ASN A 151 -14.69 -3.81 22.94
CA ASN A 151 -13.45 -4.56 22.78
C ASN A 151 -12.52 -3.93 21.72
N PRO A 152 -11.37 -3.34 22.11
CA PRO A 152 -10.45 -2.70 21.18
C PRO A 152 -9.75 -3.70 20.25
N GLU A 153 -9.56 -4.95 20.66
CA GLU A 153 -8.92 -5.97 19.82
C GLU A 153 -9.80 -6.37 18.64
N ASP A 154 -11.10 -6.58 18.90
CA ASP A 154 -12.07 -6.88 17.85
C ASP A 154 -12.27 -5.68 16.92
N ALA A 155 -12.22 -4.46 17.48
CA ALA A 155 -12.28 -3.22 16.71
C ALA A 155 -11.08 -3.08 15.77
N ALA A 156 -9.87 -3.34 16.28
CA ALA A 156 -8.64 -3.29 15.50
C ALA A 156 -8.68 -4.26 14.33
N ARG A 157 -9.04 -5.54 14.58
CA ARG A 157 -9.19 -6.55 13.52
C ARG A 157 -10.24 -6.12 12.49
N LYS A 158 -11.35 -5.55 12.95
CA LYS A 158 -12.40 -5.05 12.07
C LYS A 158 -11.92 -3.91 11.17
N ILE A 159 -11.22 -2.91 11.72
CA ILE A 159 -10.63 -1.79 10.97
C ILE A 159 -9.65 -2.32 9.93
N LEU A 160 -8.70 -3.17 10.34
CA LEU A 160 -7.70 -3.75 9.44
C LEU A 160 -8.34 -4.60 8.34
N GLN A 161 -9.36 -5.40 8.66
CA GLN A 161 -10.09 -6.19 7.67
C GLN A 161 -10.85 -5.29 6.68
N ASP A 162 -11.52 -4.25 7.16
CA ASP A 162 -12.24 -3.32 6.31
C ASP A 162 -11.27 -2.56 5.38
N PHE A 163 -10.06 -2.22 5.83
CA PHE A 163 -9.00 -1.69 4.98
C PHE A 163 -8.52 -2.71 3.93
N ARG A 164 -8.08 -3.90 4.36
CA ARG A 164 -7.52 -4.96 3.49
C ARG A 164 -8.50 -5.45 2.42
N THR A 165 -9.80 -5.39 2.70
CA THR A 165 -10.86 -5.80 1.76
C THR A 165 -11.41 -4.65 0.92
N GLY A 166 -10.86 -3.43 1.06
CA GLY A 166 -11.29 -2.23 0.30
C GLY A 166 -12.65 -1.69 0.72
N ARG A 167 -13.17 -2.12 1.88
CA ARG A 167 -14.47 -1.69 2.41
C ARG A 167 -14.46 -0.26 2.93
N MET A 168 -13.28 0.28 3.26
CA MET A 168 -13.07 1.70 3.56
C MET A 168 -12.99 2.59 2.29
N GLY A 169 -13.17 2.00 1.11
CA GLY A 169 -12.91 2.66 -0.16
C GLY A 169 -11.46 2.46 -0.64
N PRO A 170 -11.10 3.04 -1.79
CA PRO A 170 -9.73 3.00 -2.29
C PRO A 170 -8.84 3.84 -1.37
N VAL A 171 -7.80 3.23 -0.83
CA VAL A 171 -6.83 3.88 0.05
C VAL A 171 -5.41 3.53 -0.41
N ALA A 172 -4.62 4.55 -0.71
CA ALA A 172 -3.20 4.47 -0.99
C ALA A 172 -2.41 5.07 0.18
N LEU A 173 -1.64 4.24 0.87
CA LEU A 173 -0.85 4.65 2.04
C LEU A 173 0.43 5.41 1.67
N GLN A 174 0.93 5.19 0.45
CA GLN A 174 2.06 5.92 -0.11
C GLN A 174 1.65 6.53 -1.44
N LEU A 175 1.97 7.80 -1.63
CA LEU A 175 1.65 8.53 -2.85
C LEU A 175 2.84 8.50 -3.80
N ALA A 176 2.54 8.48 -5.09
CA ALA A 176 3.58 8.58 -6.09
C ALA A 176 4.38 9.88 -5.91
N PRO A 177 5.70 9.82 -6.10
CA PRO A 177 6.51 11.03 -6.16
C PRO A 177 6.03 11.94 -7.29
N ARG A 178 6.03 13.24 -7.06
CA ARG A 178 5.67 14.26 -8.05
C ARG A 178 6.85 14.59 -8.96
N THR A 179 8.08 14.43 -8.46
CA THR A 179 9.31 14.71 -9.20
C THR A 179 10.32 13.56 -9.09
N ALA A 180 11.33 13.55 -9.96
CA ALA A 180 12.40 12.56 -9.92
C ALA A 180 13.38 12.75 -8.74
N GLU A 181 13.30 13.90 -8.05
CA GLU A 181 14.11 14.20 -6.88
C GLU A 181 13.38 13.92 -5.56
N ASP A 182 12.08 13.61 -5.62
CA ASP A 182 11.30 13.21 -4.46
C ASP A 182 11.83 11.85 -3.93
N GLY A 183 12.02 11.76 -2.62
CA GLY A 183 12.41 10.52 -1.96
C GLY A 183 11.45 9.37 -2.28
N GLY A 184 12.00 8.17 -2.53
CA GLY A 184 11.22 6.95 -2.80
C GLY A 184 11.54 6.26 -4.14
N GLN A 185 12.22 6.94 -5.08
CA GLN A 185 12.73 6.32 -6.30
C GLN A 185 14.23 6.05 -6.21
N THR A 186 14.62 4.77 -6.17
CA THR A 186 15.99 4.36 -6.49
C THR A 186 16.02 3.92 -7.95
N LYS A 187 16.78 4.63 -8.79
CA LYS A 187 16.98 4.21 -10.18
C LYS A 187 17.82 2.93 -10.21
N VAL A 188 17.17 1.80 -10.46
CA VAL A 188 17.86 0.51 -10.61
C VAL A 188 18.30 0.35 -12.07
N ASP A 189 19.60 0.23 -12.30
CA ASP A 189 20.11 -0.17 -13.60
C ASP A 189 19.78 -1.66 -13.83
N VAL A 190 18.75 -1.91 -14.63
CA VAL A 190 18.22 -3.25 -14.90
C VAL A 190 19.30 -4.18 -15.46
N ARG A 191 20.25 -3.68 -16.25
CA ARG A 191 21.31 -4.53 -16.84
C ARG A 191 22.33 -4.94 -15.79
N LYS A 192 22.73 -3.99 -14.94
CA LYS A 192 23.64 -4.27 -13.83
C LYS A 192 22.99 -5.22 -12.82
N SER A 193 21.74 -4.95 -12.45
CA SER A 193 20.99 -5.76 -11.50
C SER A 193 20.69 -7.17 -12.03
N ALA A 194 20.41 -7.33 -13.33
CA ALA A 194 20.24 -8.64 -13.95
C ALA A 194 21.56 -9.42 -14.01
N ALA A 195 22.69 -8.74 -14.26
CA ALA A 195 24.01 -9.38 -14.26
C ALA A 195 24.43 -9.85 -12.87
N ASP A 196 24.09 -9.10 -11.83
CA ASP A 196 24.34 -9.46 -10.44
C ASP A 196 23.44 -10.63 -9.99
N ALA A 197 22.19 -10.71 -10.48
CA ALA A 197 21.23 -11.74 -10.09
C ALA A 197 21.31 -13.06 -10.89
N LEU A 198 21.58 -12.99 -12.20
CA LEU A 198 21.58 -14.14 -13.12
C LEU A 198 22.99 -14.57 -13.54
N GLY A 199 24.01 -13.78 -13.18
CA GLY A 199 25.39 -13.96 -13.63
C GLY A 199 25.66 -13.26 -14.97
N ARG A 200 26.83 -12.63 -15.08
CA ARG A 200 27.26 -11.87 -16.28
C ARG A 200 27.22 -12.71 -17.54
N ASP A 201 27.66 -13.96 -17.48
CA ASP A 201 27.71 -14.86 -18.63
C ASP A 201 26.31 -15.16 -19.21
N VAL A 202 25.30 -15.31 -18.33
CA VAL A 202 23.92 -15.55 -18.75
C VAL A 202 23.34 -14.31 -19.45
N VAL A 203 23.60 -13.13 -18.89
CA VAL A 203 23.14 -11.86 -19.46
C VAL A 203 23.81 -11.56 -20.80
N GLU A 204 25.12 -11.79 -20.93
CA GLU A 204 25.83 -11.63 -22.21
C GLU A 204 25.33 -12.59 -23.28
N ARG A 205 25.04 -13.85 -22.91
CA ARG A 205 24.55 -14.84 -23.86
C ARG A 205 23.13 -14.50 -24.34
N ALA A 206 22.28 -13.98 -23.45
CA ALA A 206 20.97 -13.45 -23.80
C ALA A 206 21.07 -12.21 -24.70
N ALA A 207 22.01 -11.30 -24.42
CA ALA A 207 22.25 -10.11 -25.23
C ALA A 207 22.70 -10.46 -26.66
N ARG A 208 23.66 -11.37 -26.81
CA ARG A 208 24.12 -11.86 -28.12
C ARG A 208 22.99 -12.52 -28.91
N SER A 209 22.21 -13.39 -28.25
CA SER A 209 21.04 -14.02 -28.88
C SER A 209 19.94 -13.02 -29.29
N ALA A 210 19.82 -11.89 -28.59
CA ALA A 210 18.89 -10.83 -28.95
C ALA A 210 19.42 -9.97 -30.12
N GLU A 211 20.73 -9.71 -30.18
CA GLU A 211 21.39 -9.01 -31.28
C GLU A 211 21.36 -9.82 -32.57
N ASP A 212 21.63 -11.13 -32.49
CA ASP A 212 21.56 -12.04 -33.63
C ASP A 212 20.14 -12.06 -34.22
N ARG A 213 19.11 -12.15 -33.37
CA ARG A 213 17.71 -12.05 -33.81
C ARG A 213 17.38 -10.72 -34.48
N ARG A 214 17.86 -9.60 -33.92
CA ARG A 214 17.65 -8.26 -34.52
C ARG A 214 18.36 -8.11 -35.86
N ARG A 215 19.54 -8.71 -35.99
CA ARG A 215 20.32 -8.73 -37.23
C ARG A 215 19.62 -9.55 -38.30
N GLU A 216 19.15 -10.75 -37.94
CA GLU A 216 18.34 -11.60 -38.83
C GLU A 216 17.05 -10.90 -39.27
N GLU A 217 16.36 -10.19 -38.37
CA GLU A 217 15.16 -9.40 -38.70
C GLU A 217 15.45 -8.24 -39.66
N ARG A 218 16.62 -7.60 -39.53
CA ARG A 218 17.07 -6.51 -40.42
C ARG A 218 17.43 -7.06 -41.80
N GLU A 219 18.17 -8.16 -41.86
CA GLU A 219 18.53 -8.85 -43.10
C GLU A 219 17.31 -9.48 -43.81
N GLU A 220 16.27 -9.88 -43.07
CA GLU A 220 14.99 -10.35 -43.63
C GLU A 220 14.16 -9.18 -44.19
N ARG A 221 14.18 -8.01 -43.52
CA ARG A 221 13.53 -6.78 -44.03
C ARG A 221 14.18 -6.29 -45.33
N ASP A 222 15.50 -6.28 -45.39
CA ASP A 222 16.24 -5.81 -46.56
C ASP A 222 15.99 -6.75 -47.76
N ARG A 223 15.97 -8.07 -47.55
CA ARG A 223 15.60 -9.06 -48.58
C ARG A 223 14.16 -8.95 -49.09
N ARG A 224 13.22 -8.49 -48.26
CA ARG A 224 11.83 -8.23 -48.69
C ARG A 224 11.68 -6.91 -49.46
N GLY A 225 12.59 -5.95 -49.27
CA GLY A 225 12.59 -4.66 -49.96
C GLY A 225 13.17 -4.71 -51.38
N GLU A 226 14.03 -5.70 -51.69
CA GLU A 226 14.68 -5.83 -53.01
C GLU A 226 13.86 -6.64 -54.04
N GLY A 227 12.69 -7.16 -53.66
CA GLY A 227 11.85 -8.03 -54.50
C GLY A 227 10.52 -7.43 -54.99
N GLY A 228 10.30 -6.12 -54.83
CA GLY A 228 9.10 -5.39 -55.31
C GLY A 228 9.47 -4.34 -56.35
#